data_AF-A0A0U5FEU9-F1
#
_entry.id   AF-A0A0U5FEU9-F1
#
_cell.length_a   1.000
_cell.length_b   1.000
_cell.length_c   1.000
_cell.angle_alpha   90.00
_cell.angle_beta   90.00
_cell.angle_gamma   90.00
#
_symmetry.space_group_name_H-M   'P 1'
#
loop_
_entity.id
_entity.type
_entity.pdbx_description
1 polymer ?
#
loop_
_entity_poly.entity_id
_entity_poly.type
_entity_poly.pdbx_seq_one_letter_code
_entity_poly.pdbx_strand_id
1 'polypeptide(L)'
;MSRTFPRCIALTLSLLPLIAAADAQRDRQSILAMQGEYAVDFAFDETVLLKPGYERASAMRSGASEVVIVVEDSPRKLVLQHLLVDEKTGHVTKHWRQDWTFEAPQRFEFTAEQTWTVHALPPAVSAGAWTQCVYEVSDAPRYCGTGR
;
A
#
# COMPACT_ATOMS: atom_id res chain seq x y z
N MET A 1 28.22 -0.59 62.46
CA MET A 1 26.88 -1.18 62.23
C MET A 1 26.42 -0.79 60.84
N SER A 2 26.59 -1.67 59.85
CA SER A 2 26.26 -1.40 58.45
C SER A 2 24.78 -1.63 58.22
N ARG A 3 24.03 -0.59 57.83
CA ARG A 3 22.61 -0.69 57.49
C ARG A 3 22.48 -0.90 55.99
N THR A 4 22.23 -2.14 55.59
CA THR A 4 21.87 -2.53 54.23
C THR A 4 20.45 -2.04 53.92
N PHE A 5 20.33 -1.11 52.96
CA PHE A 5 19.04 -0.73 52.39
C PHE A 5 18.60 -1.78 51.35
N PRO A 6 17.33 -2.21 51.35
CA PRO A 6 16.83 -3.12 50.34
C PRO A 6 16.70 -2.36 49.02
N ARG A 7 17.39 -2.83 47.98
CA ARG A 7 17.17 -2.37 46.60
C ARG A 7 15.79 -2.85 46.15
N CYS A 8 14.79 -1.97 46.13
CA CYS A 8 13.58 -2.19 45.37
C CYS A 8 13.94 -2.26 43.88
N ILE A 9 13.90 -3.46 43.30
CA ILE A 9 13.94 -3.66 41.86
C ILE A 9 12.57 -3.22 41.35
N ALA A 10 12.48 -2.01 40.80
CA ALA A 10 11.30 -1.57 40.07
C ALA A 10 11.26 -2.34 38.74
N LEU A 11 10.35 -3.29 38.64
CA LEU A 11 10.05 -4.01 37.40
C LEU A 11 9.29 -3.03 36.48
N THR A 12 9.99 -2.30 35.63
CA THR A 12 9.37 -1.50 34.57
C THR A 12 8.76 -2.45 33.55
N LEU A 13 7.44 -2.60 33.58
CA LEU A 13 6.68 -3.33 32.58
C LEU A 13 6.77 -2.55 31.26
N SER A 14 7.62 -3.01 30.34
CA SER A 14 7.80 -2.41 29.02
C SER A 14 6.52 -2.57 28.20
N LEU A 15 5.69 -1.52 28.11
CA LEU A 15 4.42 -1.51 27.35
C LEU A 15 4.58 -1.41 25.82
N LEU A 16 5.79 -1.15 25.32
CA LEU A 16 6.09 -0.92 23.90
C LEU A 16 5.68 -2.06 22.93
N PRO A 17 5.94 -3.36 23.19
CA PRO A 17 5.64 -4.40 22.23
C PRO A 17 4.14 -4.66 22.03
N LEU A 18 3.29 -4.34 23.02
CA LEU A 18 1.83 -4.50 22.89
C LEU A 18 1.21 -3.46 21.96
N ILE A 19 1.69 -2.22 22.01
CA ILE A 19 1.18 -1.12 21.18
C ILE A 19 1.53 -1.37 19.70
N ALA A 20 2.77 -1.77 19.41
CA ALA A 20 3.20 -2.07 18.05
C ALA A 20 2.42 -3.23 17.40
N ALA A 21 2.06 -4.26 18.18
CA ALA A 21 1.23 -5.37 17.70
C ALA A 21 -0.23 -4.95 17.45
N ALA A 22 -0.78 -4.07 18.30
CA ALA A 22 -2.12 -3.52 18.11
C ALA A 22 -2.21 -2.60 16.88
N ASP A 23 -1.17 -1.79 16.64
CA ASP A 23 -1.05 -0.97 15.44
C ASP A 23 -0.99 -1.82 14.17
N ALA A 24 -0.11 -2.83 14.14
CA ALA A 24 0.02 -3.73 12.99
C ALA A 24 -1.29 -4.45 12.62
N GLN A 25 -2.08 -4.86 13.63
CA GLN A 25 -3.37 -5.50 13.40
C GLN A 25 -4.42 -4.51 12.87
N ARG A 26 -4.44 -3.28 13.37
CA ARG A 26 -5.32 -2.22 12.85
C ARG A 26 -4.97 -1.88 11.41
N ASP A 27 -3.67 -1.80 11.09
CA ASP A 27 -3.21 -1.52 9.73
C ASP A 27 -3.59 -2.67 8.80
N ARG A 28 -3.42 -3.92 9.24
CA ARG A 28 -3.89 -5.12 8.52
C ARG A 28 -5.39 -5.06 8.21
N GLN A 29 -6.20 -4.70 9.20
CA GLN A 29 -7.64 -4.53 9.02
C GLN A 29 -7.97 -3.43 8.02
N SER A 30 -7.23 -2.31 8.06
CA SER A 30 -7.39 -1.21 7.12
C SER A 30 -7.03 -1.63 5.69
N ILE A 31 -5.98 -2.43 5.51
CA ILE A 31 -5.60 -2.98 4.21
C ILE A 31 -6.69 -3.91 3.67
N LEU A 32 -7.18 -4.85 4.49
CA LEU A 32 -8.23 -5.79 4.09
C LEU A 32 -9.57 -5.10 3.81
N ALA A 33 -9.86 -3.96 4.45
CA ALA A 33 -11.07 -3.18 4.19
C ALA A 33 -11.11 -2.55 2.78
N MET A 34 -10.01 -2.59 2.02
CA MET A 34 -10.01 -2.25 0.59
C MET A 34 -10.64 -3.34 -0.29
N GLN A 35 -10.92 -4.53 0.25
CA GLN A 35 -11.67 -5.57 -0.47
C GLN A 35 -13.11 -5.09 -0.71
N GLY A 36 -13.61 -5.28 -1.93
CA GLY A 36 -14.99 -4.95 -2.26
C GLY A 36 -15.21 -4.66 -3.73
N GLU A 37 -16.42 -4.18 -4.03
CA GLU A 37 -16.85 -3.75 -5.36
C GLU A 37 -17.02 -2.23 -5.36
N TYR A 38 -16.55 -1.58 -6.42
CA TYR A 38 -16.49 -0.12 -6.54
C TYR A 38 -16.99 0.33 -7.90
N ALA A 39 -17.76 1.42 -7.92
CA ALA A 39 -18.01 2.18 -9.14
C ALA A 39 -16.86 3.17 -9.36
N VAL A 40 -16.29 3.18 -10.56
CA VAL A 40 -15.15 4.01 -10.93
C VAL A 40 -15.56 4.98 -12.03
N ASP A 41 -15.33 6.27 -11.80
CA ASP A 41 -15.54 7.33 -12.78
C ASP A 41 -14.20 7.88 -13.27
N PHE A 42 -14.05 7.98 -14.59
CA PHE A 42 -12.92 8.65 -15.23
C PHE A 42 -13.37 9.99 -15.78
N ALA A 43 -12.75 11.07 -15.28
CA ALA A 43 -12.98 12.42 -15.73
C ALA A 43 -11.73 12.96 -16.42
N PHE A 44 -11.83 13.19 -17.74
CA PHE A 44 -10.77 13.80 -18.53
C PHE A 44 -11.15 15.25 -18.80
N ASP A 45 -10.45 16.16 -18.12
CA ASP A 45 -10.66 17.61 -18.18
C ASP A 45 -9.36 18.34 -18.50
N GLU A 46 -9.41 19.25 -19.47
CA GLU A 46 -8.31 20.18 -19.72
C GLU A 46 -8.40 21.36 -18.75
N THR A 47 -7.67 21.28 -17.64
CA THR A 47 -7.78 22.27 -16.55
C THR A 47 -6.90 23.51 -16.77
N VAL A 48 -5.80 23.38 -17.51
CA VAL A 48 -4.82 24.45 -17.75
C VAL A 48 -4.49 24.57 -19.23
N LEU A 49 -4.47 25.81 -19.74
CA LEU A 49 -4.07 26.11 -21.11
C LEU A 49 -2.60 26.49 -21.15
N LEU A 50 -1.78 25.67 -21.82
CA LEU A 50 -0.33 25.87 -21.93
C LEU A 50 0.09 26.63 -23.19
N LYS A 51 -0.84 26.90 -24.10
CA LYS A 51 -0.58 27.57 -25.37
C LYS A 51 -1.58 28.71 -25.59
N PRO A 52 -1.12 29.95 -25.87
CA PRO A 52 -2.01 31.06 -26.21
C PRO A 52 -2.90 30.73 -27.42
N GLY A 53 -4.19 31.05 -27.33
CA GLY A 53 -5.16 30.84 -28.39
C GLY A 53 -5.57 29.37 -28.63
N TYR A 54 -5.18 28.44 -27.75
CA TYR A 54 -5.69 27.07 -27.78
C TYR A 54 -7.08 27.00 -27.14
N GLU A 55 -8.02 26.41 -27.85
CA GLU A 55 -9.38 26.12 -27.36
C GLU A 55 -9.43 24.72 -26.77
N ARG A 56 -10.06 24.59 -25.60
CA ARG A 56 -10.12 23.31 -24.90
C ARG A 56 -10.95 22.29 -25.67
N ALA A 57 -10.54 21.03 -25.58
CA ALA A 57 -11.42 19.92 -25.93
C ALA A 57 -12.63 19.87 -24.98
N SER A 58 -13.75 19.33 -25.47
CA SER A 58 -14.90 19.02 -24.62
C SER A 58 -14.51 17.97 -23.58
N ALA A 59 -14.99 18.17 -22.35
CA ALA A 59 -14.81 17.20 -21.27
C ALA A 59 -15.27 15.80 -21.69
N MET A 60 -14.46 14.79 -21.38
CA MET A 60 -14.80 13.38 -21.60
C MET A 60 -15.06 12.71 -20.25
N ARG A 61 -16.11 11.90 -20.21
CA ARG A 61 -16.51 11.10 -19.05
C ARG A 61 -16.65 9.65 -19.47
N SER A 62 -16.06 8.76 -18.70
CA SER A 62 -16.26 7.32 -18.81
C SER A 62 -16.25 6.71 -17.40
N GLY A 63 -16.51 5.42 -17.31
CA GLY A 63 -16.48 4.71 -16.04
C GLY A 63 -16.33 3.21 -16.23
N ALA A 64 -16.17 2.51 -15.13
CA ALA A 64 -16.07 1.06 -15.05
C ALA A 64 -16.50 0.59 -13.65
N SER A 65 -16.70 -0.72 -13.50
CA SER A 65 -16.78 -1.36 -12.19
C SER A 65 -15.40 -1.93 -11.83
N GLU A 66 -14.99 -1.83 -10.57
CA GLU A 66 -13.75 -2.46 -10.06
C GLU A 66 -14.09 -3.41 -8.92
N VAL A 67 -13.54 -4.62 -8.97
CA VAL A 67 -13.58 -5.56 -7.85
C VAL A 67 -12.18 -5.79 -7.32
N VAL A 68 -12.04 -5.67 -6.00
CA VAL A 68 -10.81 -5.92 -5.26
C VAL A 68 -10.96 -7.21 -4.50
N ILE A 69 -10.13 -8.20 -4.86
CA ILE A 69 -10.14 -9.52 -4.22
C ILE A 69 -8.86 -9.74 -3.43
N VAL A 70 -8.98 -10.40 -2.28
CA VAL A 70 -7.84 -10.86 -1.49
C VAL A 70 -7.37 -12.18 -2.07
N VAL A 71 -6.16 -12.23 -2.61
CA VAL A 71 -5.58 -13.45 -3.20
C VAL A 71 -4.57 -14.12 -2.27
N GLU A 72 -4.05 -13.38 -1.30
CA GLU A 72 -3.25 -13.93 -0.20
C GLU A 72 -3.62 -13.21 1.09
N ASP A 73 -3.90 -13.98 2.14
CA ASP A 73 -4.06 -13.48 3.50
C ASP A 73 -3.24 -14.35 4.47
N SER A 74 -2.04 -13.88 4.79
CA SER A 74 -1.17 -14.48 5.79
C SER A 74 -0.79 -13.47 6.88
N PRO A 75 -0.30 -13.91 8.05
CA PRO A 75 0.00 -13.00 9.16
C PRO A 75 0.96 -11.85 8.84
N ARG A 76 1.85 -12.02 7.86
CA ARG A 76 2.86 -11.02 7.48
C ARG A 76 2.77 -10.57 6.03
N LYS A 77 1.85 -11.12 5.25
CA LYS A 77 1.70 -10.78 3.83
C LYS A 77 0.24 -10.81 3.41
N LEU A 78 -0.19 -9.72 2.78
CA LEU A 78 -1.48 -9.62 2.12
C LEU A 78 -1.25 -9.31 0.65
N VAL A 79 -2.09 -9.86 -0.22
CA VAL A 79 -2.07 -9.52 -1.64
C VAL A 79 -3.50 -9.23 -2.09
N LEU A 80 -3.72 -8.04 -2.64
CA LEU A 80 -5.00 -7.63 -3.18
C LEU A 80 -4.86 -7.44 -4.69
N GLN A 81 -5.75 -8.10 -5.44
CA GLN A 81 -5.83 -7.99 -6.89
C GLN A 81 -7.03 -7.12 -7.25
N HIS A 82 -6.76 -6.08 -8.04
CA HIS A 82 -7.78 -5.20 -8.57
C HIS A 82 -8.13 -5.63 -10.00
N LEU A 83 -9.40 -5.86 -10.28
CA LEU A 83 -9.92 -6.25 -11.58
C LEU A 83 -10.91 -5.17 -12.04
N LEU A 84 -10.64 -4.57 -13.20
CA LEU A 84 -11.52 -3.58 -13.81
C LEU A 84 -12.43 -4.28 -14.82
N VAL A 85 -13.72 -3.99 -14.76
CA VAL A 85 -14.76 -4.59 -15.59
C VAL A 85 -15.40 -3.49 -16.42
N ASP A 86 -15.31 -3.61 -17.74
CA ASP A 86 -16.11 -2.81 -18.65
C ASP A 86 -17.55 -3.35 -18.65
N GLU A 87 -18.48 -2.57 -18.11
CA GLU A 87 -19.87 -3.00 -17.93
C GLU A 87 -20.63 -3.22 -19.25
N LYS A 88 -20.23 -2.53 -20.32
CA LYS A 88 -20.92 -2.60 -21.61
C LYS A 88 -20.55 -3.87 -22.37
N THR A 89 -19.29 -4.28 -22.27
CA THR A 89 -18.73 -5.42 -23.01
C THR A 89 -18.57 -6.66 -22.14
N GLY A 90 -18.55 -6.51 -20.82
CA GLY A 90 -18.21 -7.56 -19.87
C GLY A 90 -16.72 -7.92 -19.87
N HIS A 91 -15.87 -7.14 -20.54
CA HIS A 91 -14.44 -7.42 -20.60
C HIS A 91 -13.78 -7.15 -19.23
N VAL A 92 -13.00 -8.13 -18.75
CA VAL A 92 -12.29 -8.05 -17.47
C VAL A 92 -10.81 -7.81 -17.72
N THR A 93 -10.28 -6.72 -17.18
CA THR A 93 -8.86 -6.38 -17.21
C THR A 93 -8.26 -6.55 -15.82
N LYS A 94 -7.14 -7.25 -15.73
CA LYS A 94 -6.29 -7.21 -14.54
C LYS A 94 -5.73 -5.78 -14.41
N HIS A 95 -6.25 -4.98 -13.50
CA HIS A 95 -5.95 -3.55 -13.46
C HIS A 95 -4.60 -3.27 -12.79
N TRP A 96 -4.45 -3.68 -11.53
CA TRP A 96 -3.19 -3.62 -10.79
C TRP A 96 -3.25 -4.56 -9.59
N ARG A 97 -2.10 -4.87 -9.01
CA ARG A 97 -1.99 -5.69 -7.80
C ARG A 97 -1.21 -4.92 -6.74
N GLN A 98 -1.57 -5.09 -5.48
CA GLN A 98 -0.79 -4.60 -4.37
C GLN A 98 -0.40 -5.73 -3.43
N ASP A 99 0.89 -5.83 -3.18
CA ASP A 99 1.48 -6.76 -2.23
C ASP A 99 1.88 -5.96 -1.00
N TRP A 100 1.38 -6.38 0.15
CA TRP A 100 1.68 -5.78 1.45
C TRP A 100 2.51 -6.75 2.26
N THR A 101 3.71 -6.35 2.69
CA THR A 101 4.60 -7.18 3.53
C THR A 101 4.91 -6.46 4.83
N PHE A 102 4.60 -7.10 5.95
CA PHE A 102 4.87 -6.57 7.28
C PHE A 102 6.34 -6.71 7.67
N GLU A 103 6.96 -5.58 8.02
CA GLU A 103 8.39 -5.39 8.29
C GLU A 103 9.28 -5.96 7.18
N ALA A 104 8.96 -5.61 5.93
CA ALA A 104 9.73 -6.07 4.78
C ALA A 104 11.23 -5.74 4.93
N PRO A 105 12.15 -6.68 4.63
CA PRO A 105 13.59 -6.44 4.72
C PRO A 105 14.13 -5.65 3.52
N GLN A 106 13.36 -5.56 2.45
CA GLN A 106 13.74 -4.90 1.20
C GLN A 106 12.49 -4.49 0.42
N ARG A 107 12.67 -3.59 -0.55
CA ARG A 107 11.66 -3.20 -1.55
C ARG A 107 12.32 -2.89 -2.89
N PHE A 108 11.56 -2.79 -3.96
CA PHE A 108 12.08 -2.24 -5.21
C PHE A 108 11.92 -0.71 -5.24
N GLU A 109 12.86 -0.01 -5.87
CA GLU A 109 12.78 1.43 -6.12
C GLU A 109 13.11 1.72 -7.59
N PHE A 110 12.40 2.68 -8.16
CA PHE A 110 12.62 3.10 -9.54
C PHE A 110 13.90 3.93 -9.62
N THR A 111 14.72 3.68 -10.62
CA THR A 111 15.95 4.45 -10.84
C THR A 111 15.84 5.31 -12.10
N ALA A 112 15.85 4.68 -13.27
CA ALA A 112 15.71 5.32 -14.57
C ALA A 112 15.34 4.29 -15.63
N GLU A 113 14.95 4.71 -16.84
CA GLU A 113 14.87 3.84 -18.02
C GLU A 113 14.12 2.50 -17.79
N GLN A 114 12.94 2.57 -17.16
CA GLN A 114 12.15 1.37 -16.81
C GLN A 114 12.88 0.35 -15.91
N THR A 115 13.91 0.80 -15.19
CA THR A 115 14.75 -0.03 -14.32
C THR A 115 14.36 0.14 -12.87
N TRP A 116 14.35 -1.00 -12.18
CA TRP A 116 14.05 -1.12 -10.76
C TRP A 116 15.20 -1.85 -10.08
N THR A 117 15.64 -1.32 -8.95
CA THR A 117 16.66 -1.94 -8.11
C THR A 117 16.05 -2.39 -6.80
N VAL A 118 16.57 -3.49 -6.24
CA VAL A 118 16.16 -3.97 -4.92
C VAL A 118 16.99 -3.26 -3.86
N HIS A 119 16.31 -2.57 -2.94
CA HIS A 119 16.90 -1.81 -1.86
C HIS A 119 16.59 -2.48 -0.52
N ALA A 120 17.63 -2.78 0.25
CA ALA A 120 17.49 -3.24 1.62
C ALA A 120 16.97 -2.10 2.51
N LEU A 121 16.04 -2.43 3.41
CA LEU A 121 15.47 -1.49 4.36
C LEU A 121 16.13 -1.67 5.74
N PRO A 122 16.60 -0.59 6.39
CA PRO A 122 17.07 -0.67 7.76
C PRO A 122 15.96 -1.17 8.70
N PRO A 123 16.24 -2.06 9.68
CA PRO A 123 15.23 -2.56 10.61
C PRO A 123 14.48 -1.46 11.36
N ALA A 124 15.14 -0.32 11.63
CA ALA A 124 14.51 0.83 12.28
C ALA A 124 13.38 1.46 11.45
N VAL A 125 13.43 1.31 10.11
CA VAL A 125 12.41 1.79 9.17
C VAL A 125 11.28 0.78 9.03
N SER A 126 11.60 -0.51 8.96
CA SER A 126 10.61 -1.56 8.68
C SER A 126 9.91 -2.11 9.93
N ALA A 127 10.52 -2.04 11.12
CA ALA A 127 9.92 -2.54 12.35
C ALA A 127 8.53 -1.93 12.58
N GLY A 128 7.52 -2.76 12.84
CA GLY A 128 6.14 -2.34 13.01
C GLY A 128 5.50 -1.62 11.81
N ALA A 129 6.09 -1.68 10.61
CA ALA A 129 5.61 -0.98 9.41
C ALA A 129 5.20 -1.96 8.31
N TRP A 130 4.28 -1.54 7.45
CA TRP A 130 3.91 -2.27 6.25
C TRP A 130 4.60 -1.68 5.03
N THR A 131 5.09 -2.56 4.15
CA THR A 131 5.58 -2.16 2.83
C THR A 131 4.57 -2.57 1.77
N GLN A 132 4.01 -1.58 1.06
CA GLN A 132 3.17 -1.77 -0.11
C GLN A 132 4.05 -1.76 -1.35
N CYS A 133 3.88 -2.76 -2.21
CA CYS A 133 4.47 -2.81 -3.53
C CYS A 133 3.38 -3.03 -4.56
N VAL A 134 3.24 -2.08 -5.48
CA VAL A 134 2.21 -2.04 -6.50
C VAL A 134 2.78 -2.50 -7.84
N TYR A 135 2.02 -3.35 -8.52
CA TYR A 135 2.35 -3.90 -9.82
C TYR A 135 1.26 -3.55 -10.84
N GLU A 136 1.66 -3.28 -12.08
CA GLU A 136 0.74 -2.96 -13.17
C GLU A 136 0.10 -4.21 -13.79
N VAL A 137 -0.67 -4.02 -14.86
CA VAL A 137 -1.37 -5.06 -15.62
C VAL A 137 -0.45 -6.26 -15.93
N SER A 138 0.79 -5.99 -16.32
CA SER A 138 1.81 -6.98 -16.73
C SER A 138 2.54 -7.69 -15.57
N ASP A 139 2.24 -7.35 -14.31
CA ASP A 139 3.05 -7.65 -13.12
C ASP A 139 4.41 -6.93 -13.08
N ALA A 140 4.68 -5.97 -13.96
CA ALA A 140 5.85 -5.12 -13.78
C ALA A 140 5.69 -4.19 -12.55
N PRO A 141 6.78 -3.85 -11.85
CA PRO A 141 6.73 -2.95 -10.70
C PRO A 141 6.25 -1.54 -11.11
N ARG A 142 5.37 -0.94 -10.30
CA ARG A 142 4.85 0.42 -10.49
C ARG A 142 5.36 1.40 -9.44
N TYR A 143 5.40 1.00 -8.17
CA TYR A 143 6.07 1.69 -7.05
C TYR A 143 6.03 0.82 -5.77
N CYS A 144 6.94 1.08 -4.82
CA CYS A 144 6.84 0.58 -3.46
C CYS A 144 6.96 1.73 -2.45
N GLY A 145 6.31 1.58 -1.29
CA GLY A 145 6.44 2.48 -0.15
C GLY A 145 6.34 1.73 1.17
N THR A 146 7.00 2.24 2.21
CA THR A 146 6.97 1.68 3.57
C THR A 146 6.41 2.73 4.51
N GLY A 147 5.38 2.38 5.28
CA GLY A 147 4.65 3.32 6.15
C GLY A 147 3.97 2.63 7.34
N ARG A 148 3.47 3.47 8.23
CA ARG A 148 2.64 3.12 9.40
C ARG A 148 1.41 4.01 9.38
#